data_AF-A0A8I2FT77-F1
#
_entry.id   AF-A0A8I2FT77-F1
#
_cell.length_a   1.000
_cell.length_b   1.000
_cell.length_c   1.000
_cell.angle_alpha   90.00
_cell.angle_beta   90.00
_cell.angle_gamma   90.00
#
_symmetry.space_group_name_H-M   'P 1'
#
loop_
_entity.id
_entity.type
_entity.pdbx_description
1 polymer ?
#
loop_
_entity_poly.entity_id
_entity_poly.type
_entity_poly.pdbx_seq_one_letter_code
_entity_poly.pdbx_strand_id
1 'polypeptide(L)'
;MLKLVEKKRLIELLDHEDERVIIAATCALAKFFPGSKNIISHLLRIGNIKLEAKLTLLGKIKYFVPTEDDIREILYLFTKFKDDISLDAEILRIHIISSLLEFPFPVLEKNFSAFAFNEGLLGIYEMVKEQEEVKSLEPEVLWKNLEKICLEYHDYDIMESEDGDYAEALVKALSQKGEPIKHKIVMYLSQGSMNNYSLEFCLVRLAGKLRLKETVPYLFRILTEYEPADLINESCIHTLGEIGTPEVVETIGKLYPAHEEIRGFFADILEAIPYPYAEDMAIKLIKKEHDIETKTFLADALCSIFSIKSSDVLIDIIRKKQYNPILMSLLDNLVPVYVYHGKTIHNLAELEKISKEYNDEFDSPDPFYQMIKQRRARAKLKSWGDPDDFDDYEDDPYEDIENQEGEIIEFPGKTNPRSSKKRIKNKRKKQ
;
A
#
# COMPACT_ATOMS: atom_id res chain seq x y z
N MET A 1 2.84 -4.61 26.92
CA MET A 1 1.99 -5.63 26.28
C MET A 1 2.83 -6.30 25.20
N LEU A 2 2.80 -7.64 25.09
CA LEU A 2 3.55 -8.35 24.06
C LEU A 2 2.86 -8.17 22.70
N LYS A 3 3.63 -7.88 21.66
CA LYS A 3 3.15 -7.91 20.28
C LYS A 3 2.88 -9.35 19.86
N LEU A 4 1.94 -9.56 18.95
CA LEU A 4 1.63 -10.87 18.36
C LEU A 4 2.73 -11.35 17.41
N VAL A 5 3.43 -10.40 16.80
CA VAL A 5 4.51 -10.63 15.84
C VAL A 5 5.89 -10.40 16.47
N GLU A 6 6.82 -11.31 16.19
CA GLU A 6 8.20 -11.29 16.68
C GLU A 6 9.17 -11.20 15.49
N LYS A 7 9.99 -10.15 15.49
CA LYS A 7 10.96 -9.90 14.42
C LYS A 7 11.87 -11.11 14.15
N LYS A 8 12.40 -11.74 15.20
CA LYS A 8 13.32 -12.88 15.06
C LYS A 8 12.65 -14.02 14.31
N ARG A 9 11.42 -14.36 14.70
CA ARG A 9 10.65 -15.42 14.05
C ARG A 9 10.38 -15.10 12.58
N LEU A 10 9.99 -13.87 12.25
CA LEU A 10 9.78 -13.47 10.86
C LEU A 10 11.04 -13.56 10.01
N ILE A 11 12.22 -13.25 10.56
CA ILE A 11 13.50 -13.41 9.86
C ILE A 11 13.78 -14.89 9.54
N GLU A 12 13.53 -15.79 10.50
CA GLU A 12 13.69 -17.24 10.27
C GLU A 12 12.79 -17.76 9.13
N LEU A 13 11.61 -17.14 8.95
CA LEU A 13 10.67 -17.52 7.90
C LEU A 13 11.07 -17.03 6.49
N LEU A 14 12.05 -16.13 6.37
CA LEU A 14 12.55 -15.69 5.06
C LEU A 14 13.28 -16.80 4.30
N ASP A 15 13.77 -17.82 5.02
CA ASP A 15 14.45 -18.98 4.45
C ASP A 15 13.50 -20.19 4.24
N HIS A 16 12.18 -19.99 4.37
CA HIS A 16 11.18 -21.05 4.19
C HIS A 16 10.99 -21.45 2.71
N GLU A 17 10.62 -22.69 2.42
CA GLU A 17 10.46 -23.17 1.03
C GLU A 17 9.13 -22.73 0.39
N ASP A 18 8.08 -22.55 1.18
CA ASP A 18 6.77 -22.04 0.73
C ASP A 18 6.82 -20.51 0.51
N GLU A 19 6.63 -20.11 -0.74
CA GLU A 19 6.60 -18.72 -1.21
C GLU A 19 5.61 -17.84 -0.44
N ARG A 20 4.45 -18.38 -0.04
CA ARG A 20 3.42 -17.65 0.72
C ARG A 20 3.96 -17.20 2.07
N VAL A 21 4.74 -18.07 2.71
CA VAL A 21 5.36 -17.81 4.03
C VAL A 21 6.39 -16.70 3.92
N ILE A 22 7.25 -16.74 2.89
CA ILE A 22 8.28 -15.73 2.64
C ILE A 22 7.63 -14.35 2.40
N ILE A 23 6.60 -14.29 1.56
CA ILE A 23 5.89 -13.05 1.24
C ILE A 23 5.23 -12.47 2.49
N ALA A 24 4.46 -13.27 3.23
CA ALA A 24 3.80 -12.81 4.45
C ALA A 24 4.80 -12.34 5.51
N ALA A 25 5.91 -13.08 5.71
CA ALA A 25 6.96 -12.68 6.64
C ALA A 25 7.63 -11.35 6.24
N THR A 26 7.88 -11.16 4.95
CA THR A 26 8.46 -9.91 4.41
C THR A 26 7.51 -8.73 4.59
N CYS A 27 6.22 -8.90 4.25
CA CYS A 27 5.19 -7.88 4.45
C CYS A 27 5.08 -7.49 5.93
N ALA A 28 5.11 -8.47 6.84
CA ALA A 28 5.06 -8.23 8.28
C ALA A 28 6.32 -7.54 8.83
N LEU A 29 7.51 -7.89 8.33
CA LEU A 29 8.75 -7.20 8.67
C LEU A 29 8.71 -5.73 8.24
N ALA A 30 8.28 -5.47 7.01
CA ALA A 30 8.14 -4.11 6.49
C ALA A 30 7.12 -3.28 7.29
N LYS A 31 5.97 -3.89 7.62
CA LYS A 31 4.86 -3.24 8.35
C LYS A 31 5.19 -2.98 9.82
N PHE A 32 5.68 -3.98 10.55
CA PHE A 32 5.79 -3.91 12.01
C PHE A 32 7.20 -3.63 12.54
N PHE A 33 8.22 -3.79 11.70
CA PHE A 33 9.63 -3.59 12.04
C PHE A 33 10.40 -2.77 10.98
N PRO A 34 9.86 -1.62 10.53
CA PRO A 34 10.59 -0.75 9.61
C PRO A 34 11.91 -0.28 10.23
N GLY A 35 12.90 -0.02 9.40
CA GLY A 35 14.26 0.35 9.80
C GLY A 35 15.12 -0.85 10.27
N SER A 36 14.64 -2.08 10.12
CA SER A 36 15.42 -3.27 10.46
C SER A 36 16.65 -3.44 9.56
N LYS A 37 17.80 -3.74 10.18
CA LYS A 37 19.05 -4.11 9.49
C LYS A 37 19.07 -5.60 9.15
N ASN A 38 19.95 -5.97 8.22
CA ASN A 38 20.24 -7.36 7.82
C ASN A 38 19.00 -8.10 7.26
N ILE A 39 18.03 -7.39 6.68
CA ILE A 39 16.88 -8.01 6.01
C ILE A 39 17.10 -8.04 4.49
N ILE A 40 17.64 -6.95 3.93
CA ILE A 40 17.81 -6.79 2.48
C ILE A 40 18.67 -7.91 1.90
N SER A 41 19.79 -8.26 2.52
CA SER A 41 20.65 -9.36 2.09
C SER A 41 19.93 -10.69 1.99
N HIS A 42 18.94 -10.97 2.86
CA HIS A 42 18.11 -12.17 2.73
C HIS A 42 17.24 -12.04 1.50
N LEU A 43 16.50 -10.94 1.37
CA LEU A 43 15.56 -10.72 0.25
C LEU A 43 16.23 -10.77 -1.13
N LEU A 44 17.44 -10.23 -1.26
CA LEU A 44 18.21 -10.26 -2.51
C LEU A 44 18.69 -11.68 -2.90
N ARG A 45 18.86 -12.57 -1.91
CA ARG A 45 19.39 -13.93 -2.10
C ARG A 45 18.31 -14.99 -2.33
N ILE A 46 17.03 -14.64 -2.25
CA ILE A 46 15.95 -15.61 -2.47
C ILE A 46 15.92 -15.97 -3.96
N GLY A 47 16.54 -17.12 -4.29
CA GLY A 47 16.73 -17.58 -5.67
C GLY A 47 15.59 -18.47 -6.20
N ASN A 48 14.80 -19.08 -5.33
CA ASN A 48 13.83 -20.13 -5.70
C ASN A 48 12.38 -19.63 -5.84
N ILE A 49 12.13 -18.34 -5.68
CA ILE A 49 10.79 -17.76 -5.84
C ILE A 49 10.54 -17.33 -7.29
N LYS A 50 9.27 -17.25 -7.67
CA LYS A 50 8.89 -16.74 -8.98
C LYS A 50 9.30 -15.28 -9.12
N LEU A 51 9.49 -14.82 -10.36
CA LEU A 51 9.93 -13.47 -10.64
C LEU A 51 8.94 -12.43 -10.10
N GLU A 52 7.63 -12.67 -10.21
CA GLU A 52 6.59 -11.75 -9.75
C GLU A 52 6.63 -11.57 -8.21
N ALA A 53 6.82 -12.66 -7.48
CA ALA A 53 7.02 -12.61 -6.04
C ALA A 53 8.32 -11.88 -5.71
N LYS A 54 9.41 -12.13 -6.45
CA LYS A 54 10.68 -11.44 -6.26
C LYS A 54 10.54 -9.92 -6.40
N LEU A 55 9.85 -9.45 -7.44
CA LEU A 55 9.58 -8.02 -7.63
C LEU A 55 8.78 -7.45 -6.45
N THR A 56 7.78 -8.19 -5.97
CA THR A 56 6.99 -7.81 -4.79
C THR A 56 7.88 -7.67 -3.53
N LEU A 57 8.80 -8.61 -3.30
CA LEU A 57 9.75 -8.55 -2.18
C LEU A 57 10.73 -7.37 -2.32
N LEU A 58 11.20 -7.10 -3.55
CA LEU A 58 12.10 -5.98 -3.83
C LEU A 58 11.42 -4.63 -3.60
N GLY A 59 10.12 -4.50 -3.89
CA GLY A 59 9.35 -3.31 -3.53
C GLY A 59 9.27 -3.02 -2.02
N LYS A 60 9.64 -3.98 -1.17
CA LYS A 60 9.67 -3.81 0.30
C LYS A 60 11.04 -3.44 0.86
N ILE A 61 12.13 -3.48 0.08
CA ILE A 61 13.48 -3.22 0.65
C ILE A 61 13.63 -1.80 1.20
N LYS A 62 12.87 -0.83 0.65
CA LYS A 62 12.79 0.56 1.12
C LYS A 62 12.44 0.73 2.61
N TYR A 63 11.81 -0.27 3.22
CA TYR A 63 11.44 -0.25 4.65
C TYR A 63 12.58 -0.72 5.56
N PHE A 64 13.73 -1.11 5.03
CA PHE A 64 14.85 -1.67 5.79
C PHE A 64 16.11 -0.80 5.67
N VAL A 65 17.03 -0.95 6.62
CA VAL A 65 18.31 -0.24 6.60
C VAL A 65 19.35 -1.10 5.88
N PRO A 66 19.90 -0.65 4.73
CA PRO A 66 20.90 -1.39 3.99
C PRO A 66 22.27 -1.37 4.68
N THR A 67 23.03 -2.44 4.46
CA THR A 67 24.49 -2.48 4.64
C THR A 67 25.20 -1.95 3.39
N GLU A 68 26.52 -1.74 3.45
CA GLU A 68 27.30 -1.34 2.27
C GLU A 68 27.25 -2.41 1.16
N ASP A 69 27.26 -3.69 1.53
CA ASP A 69 27.16 -4.79 0.57
C ASP A 69 25.77 -4.85 -0.07
N ASP A 70 24.70 -4.56 0.70
CA ASP A 70 23.35 -4.44 0.16
C ASP A 70 23.27 -3.34 -0.91
N ILE A 71 23.88 -2.16 -0.66
CA ILE A 71 23.92 -1.07 -1.65
C ILE A 71 24.64 -1.52 -2.92
N ARG A 72 25.80 -2.17 -2.80
CA ARG A 72 26.56 -2.65 -3.96
C ARG A 72 25.74 -3.63 -4.81
N GLU A 73 25.05 -4.58 -4.16
CA GLU A 73 24.20 -5.54 -4.85
C GLU A 73 23.00 -4.87 -5.53
N ILE A 74 22.33 -3.92 -4.86
CA ILE A 74 21.24 -3.15 -5.43
C ILE A 74 21.70 -2.37 -6.68
N LEU A 75 22.86 -1.71 -6.61
CA LEU A 75 23.42 -0.94 -7.72
C LEU A 75 23.89 -1.84 -8.87
N TYR A 76 24.40 -3.03 -8.55
CA TYR A 76 24.71 -4.05 -9.54
C TYR A 76 23.45 -4.50 -10.28
N LEU A 77 22.36 -4.81 -9.57
CA LEU A 77 21.08 -5.16 -10.18
C LEU A 77 20.56 -4.02 -11.07
N PHE A 78 20.59 -2.77 -10.57
CA PHE A 78 20.17 -1.61 -11.36
C PHE A 78 20.94 -1.48 -12.68
N THR A 79 22.26 -1.66 -12.62
CA THR A 79 23.14 -1.54 -13.81
C THR A 79 22.95 -2.71 -14.76
N LYS A 80 22.80 -3.93 -14.23
CA LYS A 80 22.62 -5.15 -15.01
C LYS A 80 21.39 -5.09 -15.93
N PHE A 81 20.32 -4.43 -15.46
CA PHE A 81 19.07 -4.29 -16.19
C PHE A 81 18.89 -2.90 -16.83
N LYS A 82 19.97 -2.12 -17.01
CA LYS A 82 19.85 -0.75 -17.55
C LYS A 82 19.25 -0.72 -18.96
N ASP A 83 19.70 -1.63 -19.83
CA ASP A 83 19.31 -1.66 -21.24
C ASP A 83 18.14 -2.63 -21.50
N ASP A 84 17.62 -3.27 -20.45
CA ASP A 84 16.48 -4.18 -20.53
C ASP A 84 15.16 -3.40 -20.49
N ILE A 85 14.43 -3.42 -21.60
CA ILE A 85 13.14 -2.71 -21.76
C ILE A 85 11.93 -3.57 -21.36
N SER A 86 12.15 -4.75 -20.79
CA SER A 86 11.05 -5.57 -20.27
C SER A 86 10.34 -4.87 -19.11
N LEU A 87 9.04 -5.13 -18.98
CA LEU A 87 8.23 -4.62 -17.88
C LEU A 87 8.82 -4.99 -16.51
N ASP A 88 9.36 -6.20 -16.38
CA ASP A 88 9.97 -6.67 -15.12
C ASP A 88 11.23 -5.87 -14.76
N ALA A 89 12.07 -5.56 -15.75
CA ALA A 89 13.25 -4.70 -15.55
C ALA A 89 12.86 -3.26 -15.18
N GLU A 90 11.77 -2.73 -15.75
CA GLU A 90 11.25 -1.42 -15.40
C GLU A 90 10.70 -1.37 -13.97
N ILE A 91 9.87 -2.34 -13.59
CA ILE A 91 9.35 -2.48 -12.22
C ILE A 91 10.50 -2.59 -11.22
N LEU A 92 11.51 -3.39 -11.54
CA LEU A 92 12.73 -3.51 -10.73
C LEU A 92 13.42 -2.15 -10.54
N ARG A 93 13.64 -1.39 -11.62
CA ARG A 93 14.25 -0.06 -11.55
C ARG A 93 13.43 0.89 -10.68
N ILE A 94 12.10 0.92 -10.84
CA ILE A 94 11.20 1.74 -10.01
C ILE A 94 11.35 1.39 -8.52
N HIS A 95 11.36 0.09 -8.18
CA HIS A 95 11.53 -0.34 -6.80
C HIS A 95 12.91 0.02 -6.23
N ILE A 96 13.98 -0.09 -7.02
CA ILE A 96 15.33 0.32 -6.61
C ILE A 96 15.37 1.82 -6.36
N ILE A 97 14.89 2.64 -7.30
CA ILE A 97 14.86 4.10 -7.19
C ILE A 97 14.08 4.53 -5.94
N SER A 98 12.86 4.00 -5.77
CA SER A 98 12.03 4.28 -4.59
C SER A 98 12.72 3.86 -3.28
N SER A 99 13.54 2.80 -3.30
CA SER A 99 14.28 2.36 -2.11
C SER A 99 15.47 3.26 -1.78
N LEU A 100 16.21 3.70 -2.80
CA LEU A 100 17.32 4.62 -2.63
C LEU A 100 16.87 5.95 -2.01
N LEU A 101 15.69 6.46 -2.40
CA LEU A 101 15.10 7.67 -1.81
C LEU A 101 14.79 7.54 -0.31
N GLU A 102 14.51 6.33 0.18
CA GLU A 102 14.16 6.09 1.59
C GLU A 102 15.35 5.72 2.48
N PHE A 103 16.47 5.31 1.89
CA PHE A 103 17.63 4.85 2.64
C PHE A 103 18.32 5.98 3.44
N PRO A 104 18.97 5.66 4.57
CA PRO A 104 19.67 6.67 5.35
C PRO A 104 20.80 7.33 4.55
N PHE A 105 20.79 8.66 4.47
CA PHE A 105 21.80 9.42 3.73
C PHE A 105 23.25 9.05 4.06
N PRO A 106 23.66 8.85 5.34
CA PRO A 106 25.03 8.46 5.65
C PRO A 106 25.49 7.13 5.02
N VAL A 107 24.55 6.24 4.67
CA VAL A 107 24.87 4.99 3.96
C VAL A 107 25.08 5.26 2.47
N LEU A 108 24.27 6.14 1.87
CA LEU A 108 24.41 6.54 0.48
C LEU A 108 25.69 7.37 0.25
N GLU A 109 25.97 8.33 1.13
CA GLU A 109 27.16 9.19 1.08
C GLU A 109 28.47 8.39 1.09
N LYS A 110 28.58 7.38 1.96
CA LYS A 110 29.73 6.48 1.97
C LYS A 110 29.93 5.71 0.67
N ASN A 111 28.86 5.49 -0.08
CA ASN A 111 28.85 4.78 -1.35
C ASN A 111 28.72 5.72 -2.55
N PHE A 112 28.88 7.05 -2.38
CA PHE A 112 28.65 8.06 -3.43
C PHE A 112 29.39 7.76 -4.73
N SER A 113 30.62 7.25 -4.65
CA SER A 113 31.38 6.88 -5.86
C SER A 113 30.59 5.92 -6.74
N ALA A 114 29.80 5.01 -6.16
CA ALA A 114 28.99 4.04 -6.89
C ALA A 114 27.80 4.65 -7.64
N PHE A 115 27.34 5.84 -7.24
CA PHE A 115 26.24 6.58 -7.86
C PHE A 115 26.74 7.49 -8.99
N ALA A 116 27.93 8.06 -8.83
CA ALA A 116 28.46 9.12 -9.70
C ALA A 116 28.61 8.76 -11.19
N PHE A 117 28.54 7.48 -11.56
CA PHE A 117 28.68 7.03 -12.95
C PHE A 117 27.38 7.03 -13.75
N ASN A 118 26.23 7.27 -13.09
CA ASN A 118 24.91 7.23 -13.72
C ASN A 118 24.14 8.50 -13.35
N GLU A 119 23.76 9.30 -14.34
CA GLU A 119 23.08 10.58 -14.14
C GLU A 119 21.76 10.44 -13.37
N GLY A 120 20.99 9.37 -13.61
CA GLY A 120 19.75 9.11 -12.86
C GLY A 120 19.99 8.79 -11.39
N LEU A 121 21.03 7.98 -11.08
CA LEU A 121 21.43 7.70 -9.70
C LEU A 121 22.02 8.93 -9.00
N LEU A 122 22.73 9.79 -9.74
CA LEU A 122 23.24 11.05 -9.23
C LEU A 122 22.10 11.99 -8.83
N GLY A 123 21.05 12.12 -9.67
CA GLY A 123 19.87 12.90 -9.33
C GLY A 123 19.18 12.40 -8.05
N ILE A 124 19.03 11.09 -7.88
CA ILE A 124 18.48 10.50 -6.65
C ILE A 124 19.35 10.84 -5.43
N TYR A 125 20.67 10.75 -5.57
CA TYR A 125 21.60 11.13 -4.50
C TYR A 125 21.44 12.60 -4.09
N GLU A 126 21.33 13.51 -5.07
CA GLU A 126 21.11 14.94 -4.84
C GLU A 126 19.78 15.18 -4.12
N MET A 127 18.69 14.52 -4.54
CA MET A 127 17.40 14.59 -3.85
C MET A 127 17.51 14.15 -2.38
N VAL A 128 18.14 13.00 -2.09
CA VAL A 128 18.27 12.50 -0.70
C VAL A 128 19.17 13.42 0.13
N LYS A 129 20.20 14.01 -0.50
CA LYS A 129 21.06 15.01 0.15
C LYS A 129 20.26 16.24 0.55
N GLU A 130 19.45 16.78 -0.34
CA GLU A 130 18.56 17.91 -0.05
C GLU A 130 17.58 17.59 1.09
N GLN A 131 16.98 16.39 1.09
CA GLN A 131 16.15 15.92 2.20
C GLN A 131 16.92 15.86 3.53
N GLU A 132 18.19 15.48 3.52
CA GLU A 132 19.04 15.49 4.72
C GLU A 132 19.34 16.92 5.19
N GLU A 133 19.60 17.84 4.27
CA GLU A 133 19.80 19.26 4.57
C GLU A 133 18.54 19.86 5.21
N VAL A 134 17.34 19.51 4.74
CA VAL A 134 16.07 19.94 5.35
C VAL A 134 15.96 19.49 6.81
N LYS A 135 16.42 18.29 7.17
CA LYS A 135 16.39 17.80 8.57
C LYS A 135 17.22 18.66 9.52
N SER A 136 18.21 19.40 9.01
CA SER A 136 19.04 20.29 9.82
C SER A 136 18.31 21.58 10.26
N LEU A 137 17.20 21.93 9.60
CA LEU A 137 16.45 23.15 9.90
C LEU A 137 15.77 23.08 11.29
N GLU A 138 15.55 24.26 11.88
CA GLU A 138 14.84 24.40 13.15
C GLU A 138 13.33 24.08 12.99
N PRO A 139 12.66 23.54 14.03
CA PRO A 139 11.25 23.13 13.95
C PRO A 139 10.30 24.23 13.46
N GLU A 140 10.50 25.47 13.88
CA GLU A 140 9.68 26.62 13.48
C GLU A 140 9.86 26.97 12.00
N VAL A 141 11.08 26.81 11.48
CA VAL A 141 11.38 27.05 10.05
C VAL A 141 10.74 25.96 9.20
N LEU A 142 10.89 24.70 9.61
CA LEU A 142 10.24 23.56 8.97
C LEU A 142 8.72 23.74 8.92
N TRP A 143 8.11 24.08 10.05
CA TRP A 143 6.67 24.32 10.16
C TRP A 143 6.21 25.45 9.22
N LYS A 144 6.90 26.58 9.23
CA LYS A 144 6.57 27.71 8.37
C LYS A 144 6.69 27.36 6.88
N ASN A 145 7.70 26.57 6.50
CA ASN A 145 7.86 26.12 5.13
C ASN A 145 6.73 25.17 4.72
N LEU A 146 6.31 24.25 5.61
CA LEU A 146 5.19 23.35 5.37
C LEU A 146 3.87 24.12 5.22
N GLU A 147 3.59 25.07 6.12
CA GLU A 147 2.40 25.92 6.00
C GLU A 147 2.43 26.72 4.69
N LYS A 148 3.58 27.29 4.34
CA LYS A 148 3.73 28.09 3.12
C LYS A 148 3.41 27.25 1.87
N ILE A 149 4.03 26.08 1.73
CA ILE A 149 3.84 25.26 0.54
C ILE A 149 2.40 24.74 0.45
N CYS A 150 1.82 24.28 1.56
CA CYS A 150 0.42 23.84 1.58
C CYS A 150 -0.57 24.99 1.30
N LEU A 151 -0.20 26.26 1.50
CA LEU A 151 -1.04 27.41 1.15
C LEU A 151 -0.94 27.79 -0.33
N GLU A 152 0.13 27.40 -1.02
CA GLU A 152 0.34 27.68 -2.44
C GLU A 152 -0.47 26.74 -3.34
N TYR A 153 -0.80 25.55 -2.84
CA TYR A 153 -1.61 24.54 -3.53
C TYR A 153 -3.06 24.54 -3.04
N HIS A 154 -4.00 24.34 -3.96
CA HIS A 154 -5.39 24.06 -3.64
C HIS A 154 -5.62 22.54 -3.70
N ASP A 155 -6.36 22.01 -2.73
CA ASP A 155 -6.78 20.59 -2.69
C ASP A 155 -5.61 19.58 -2.77
N TYR A 156 -5.63 18.66 -3.73
CA TYR A 156 -4.69 17.53 -3.88
C TYR A 156 -3.46 17.85 -4.74
N ASP A 157 -3.42 19.03 -5.35
CA ASP A 157 -2.44 19.37 -6.39
C ASP A 157 -1.00 19.28 -5.88
N ILE A 158 -0.77 19.42 -4.57
CA ILE A 158 0.57 19.29 -3.97
C ILE A 158 1.15 17.88 -4.08
N MET A 159 0.31 16.84 -4.08
CA MET A 159 0.78 15.45 -4.07
C MET A 159 1.25 14.99 -5.46
N GLU A 160 0.79 15.67 -6.51
CA GLU A 160 1.16 15.40 -7.90
C GLU A 160 2.23 16.39 -8.42
N SER A 161 2.62 17.38 -7.61
CA SER A 161 3.61 18.38 -7.98
C SER A 161 5.02 18.01 -7.53
N GLU A 162 6.02 18.65 -8.15
CA GLU A 162 7.43 18.56 -7.72
C GLU A 162 7.62 19.01 -6.26
N ASP A 163 6.74 19.89 -5.78
CA ASP A 163 6.72 20.37 -4.40
C ASP A 163 6.20 19.31 -3.40
N GLY A 164 5.53 18.26 -3.88
CA GLY A 164 5.07 17.14 -3.05
C GLY A 164 6.23 16.42 -2.35
N ASP A 165 7.33 16.20 -3.06
CA ASP A 165 8.54 15.60 -2.50
C ASP A 165 9.16 16.48 -1.40
N TYR A 166 9.14 17.80 -1.59
CA TYR A 166 9.62 18.74 -0.59
C TYR A 166 8.69 18.80 0.64
N ALA A 167 7.37 18.77 0.44
CA ALA A 167 6.39 18.66 1.53
C ALA A 167 6.59 17.36 2.34
N GLU A 168 6.85 16.23 1.68
CA GLU A 168 7.18 14.97 2.36
C GLU A 168 8.48 15.07 3.15
N ALA A 169 9.51 15.70 2.58
CA ALA A 169 10.77 15.94 3.28
C ALA A 169 10.57 16.78 4.55
N LEU A 170 9.73 17.81 4.49
CA LEU A 170 9.36 18.65 5.63
C LEU A 170 8.59 17.84 6.70
N VAL A 171 7.61 17.03 6.31
CA VAL A 171 6.88 16.13 7.22
C VAL A 171 7.83 15.14 7.90
N LYS A 172 8.73 14.51 7.15
CA LYS A 172 9.74 13.57 7.67
C LYS A 172 10.67 14.28 8.65
N ALA A 173 11.20 15.46 8.30
CA ALA A 173 12.05 16.26 9.17
C ALA A 173 11.33 16.69 10.47
N LEU A 174 10.11 17.19 10.36
CA LEU A 174 9.27 17.59 11.51
C LEU A 174 9.00 16.43 12.45
N SER A 175 8.68 15.24 11.92
CA SER A 175 8.44 14.06 12.75
C SER A 175 9.66 13.65 13.59
N GLN A 176 10.87 13.95 13.12
CA GLN A 176 12.12 13.67 13.86
C GLN A 176 12.40 14.71 14.96
N LYS A 177 11.86 15.93 14.86
CA LYS A 177 11.99 16.97 15.89
C LYS A 177 11.14 16.67 17.13
N GLY A 178 10.03 15.94 16.96
CA GLY A 178 9.24 15.42 18.07
C GLY A 178 8.35 16.47 18.74
N GLU A 179 8.62 16.75 20.03
CA GLU A 179 7.74 17.50 20.94
C GLU A 179 7.34 18.93 20.51
N PRO A 180 8.24 19.77 19.94
CA PRO A 180 7.97 21.19 19.73
C PRO A 180 6.71 21.52 18.92
N ILE A 181 6.28 20.62 18.04
CA ILE A 181 5.16 20.86 17.11
C ILE A 181 3.86 20.13 17.48
N LYS A 182 3.86 19.25 18.49
CA LYS A 182 2.71 18.41 18.82
C LYS A 182 1.45 19.23 19.13
N HIS A 183 1.59 20.27 19.94
CA HIS A 183 0.48 21.14 20.32
C HIS A 183 -0.16 21.83 19.09
N LYS A 184 0.63 22.17 18.07
CA LYS A 184 0.11 22.75 16.83
C LYS A 184 -0.70 21.73 16.05
N ILE A 185 -0.20 20.51 15.89
CA ILE A 185 -0.91 19.44 15.18
C ILE A 185 -2.28 19.19 15.82
N VAL A 186 -2.31 19.00 17.14
CA VAL A 186 -3.56 18.78 17.89
C VAL A 186 -4.49 19.98 17.74
N MET A 187 -3.98 21.20 17.89
CA MET A 187 -4.76 22.42 17.74
C MET A 187 -5.40 22.50 16.35
N TYR A 188 -4.64 22.32 15.27
CA TYR A 188 -5.16 22.42 13.91
C TYR A 188 -6.19 21.32 13.61
N LEU A 189 -5.87 20.05 13.88
CA LEU A 189 -6.80 18.94 13.64
C LEU A 189 -8.08 19.03 14.50
N SER A 190 -8.04 19.71 15.66
CA SER A 190 -9.23 19.89 16.47
C SER A 190 -10.28 20.83 15.86
N GLN A 191 -9.89 21.75 14.98
CA GLN A 191 -10.73 22.86 14.50
C GLN A 191 -11.85 22.46 13.52
N GLY A 192 -11.86 21.21 13.02
CA GLY A 192 -12.80 20.76 11.99
C GLY A 192 -12.16 20.78 10.60
N SER A 193 -12.99 20.54 9.58
CA SER A 193 -12.54 20.58 8.18
C SER A 193 -11.85 21.90 7.89
N MET A 194 -10.60 21.82 7.47
CA MET A 194 -9.79 22.98 7.15
C MET A 194 -10.06 23.39 5.69
N ASN A 195 -10.09 24.71 5.43
CA ASN A 195 -10.10 25.23 4.05
C ASN A 195 -8.77 24.93 3.29
N ASN A 196 -7.83 24.24 3.93
CA ASN A 196 -6.55 23.84 3.38
C ASN A 196 -6.38 22.32 3.56
N TYR A 197 -6.81 21.58 2.53
CA TYR A 197 -6.74 20.13 2.48
C TYR A 197 -5.29 19.61 2.49
N SER A 198 -4.39 20.25 1.74
CA SER A 198 -2.97 19.89 1.68
C SER A 198 -2.30 19.90 3.07
N LEU A 199 -2.61 20.92 3.88
CA LEU A 199 -2.11 21.00 5.26
C LEU A 199 -2.75 19.93 6.14
N GLU A 200 -4.06 19.71 6.05
CA GLU A 200 -4.76 18.64 6.80
C GLU A 200 -4.13 17.27 6.55
N PHE A 201 -3.88 16.95 5.27
CA PHE A 201 -3.21 15.73 4.87
C PHE A 201 -1.83 15.57 5.51
N CYS A 202 -0.99 16.61 5.48
CA CYS A 202 0.32 16.58 6.11
C CYS A 202 0.23 16.43 7.64
N LEU A 203 -0.75 17.07 8.28
CA LEU A 203 -0.96 17.01 9.73
C LEU A 203 -1.45 15.65 10.21
N VAL A 204 -2.33 14.99 9.45
CA VAL A 204 -2.75 13.60 9.70
C VAL A 204 -1.52 12.70 9.74
N ARG A 205 -0.65 12.77 8.72
CA ARG A 205 0.57 11.94 8.66
C ARG A 205 1.55 12.25 9.77
N LEU A 206 1.72 13.52 10.14
CA LEU A 206 2.55 13.91 11.28
C LEU A 206 2.00 13.34 12.60
N ALA A 207 0.69 13.32 12.80
CA ALA A 207 0.07 12.74 13.98
C ALA A 207 0.38 11.24 14.13
N GLY A 208 0.44 10.51 13.02
CA GLY A 208 0.76 9.08 12.97
C GLY A 208 2.23 8.81 13.31
N LYS A 209 3.14 9.50 12.61
CA LYS A 209 4.59 9.39 12.84
C LYS A 209 4.98 9.74 14.29
N LEU A 210 4.29 10.70 14.90
CA LEU A 210 4.49 11.12 16.29
C LEU A 210 3.63 10.34 17.31
N ARG A 211 2.72 9.47 16.84
CA ARG A 211 1.79 8.65 17.62
C ARG A 211 0.96 9.47 18.62
N LEU A 212 0.37 10.56 18.15
CA LEU A 212 -0.41 11.48 18.97
C LEU A 212 -1.80 10.91 19.28
N LYS A 213 -1.94 10.25 20.44
CA LYS A 213 -3.23 9.69 20.87
C LYS A 213 -4.33 10.75 20.97
N GLU A 214 -3.96 11.99 21.28
CA GLU A 214 -4.89 13.12 21.43
C GLU A 214 -5.61 13.46 20.12
N THR A 215 -5.11 13.02 18.97
CA THR A 215 -5.75 13.26 17.67
C THR A 215 -6.73 12.18 17.26
N VAL A 216 -6.83 11.05 17.99
CA VAL A 216 -7.70 9.92 17.63
C VAL A 216 -9.16 10.35 17.36
N PRO A 217 -9.82 11.17 18.21
CA PRO A 217 -11.18 11.60 17.92
C PRO A 217 -11.32 12.42 16.63
N TYR A 218 -10.31 13.22 16.30
CA TYR A 218 -10.33 14.08 15.11
C TYR A 218 -10.08 13.27 13.84
N LEU A 219 -9.21 12.26 13.90
CA LEU A 219 -8.95 11.34 12.78
C LEU A 219 -10.18 10.50 12.45
N PHE A 220 -10.90 9.99 13.46
CA PHE A 220 -12.18 9.31 13.21
C PHE A 220 -13.24 10.25 12.67
N ARG A 221 -13.30 11.50 13.15
CA ARG A 221 -14.20 12.50 12.57
C ARG A 221 -13.93 12.70 11.08
N ILE A 222 -12.68 12.94 10.70
CA ILE A 222 -12.27 13.08 9.29
C ILE A 222 -12.68 11.83 8.50
N LEU A 223 -12.34 10.64 8.99
CA LEU A 223 -12.67 9.37 8.32
C LEU A 223 -14.18 9.15 8.11
N THR A 224 -15.04 9.69 8.98
CA THR A 224 -16.50 9.54 8.90
C THR A 224 -17.24 10.68 8.20
N GLU A 225 -16.64 11.87 8.12
CA GLU A 225 -17.29 13.07 7.54
C GLU A 225 -16.92 13.29 6.07
N TYR A 226 -15.78 12.76 5.61
CA TYR A 226 -15.35 12.87 4.23
C TYR A 226 -15.92 11.72 3.38
N GLU A 227 -16.09 11.96 2.08
CA GLU A 227 -16.55 10.93 1.15
C GLU A 227 -15.57 9.74 1.15
N PRO A 228 -16.07 8.48 1.16
CA PRO A 228 -15.22 7.31 1.03
C PRO A 228 -14.33 7.38 -0.22
N ALA A 229 -13.12 6.80 -0.12
CA ALA A 229 -12.07 6.81 -1.16
C ALA A 229 -11.32 8.15 -1.40
N ASP A 230 -11.48 9.12 -0.51
CA ASP A 230 -10.59 10.28 -0.43
C ASP A 230 -9.18 9.86 0.08
N LEU A 231 -8.11 10.42 -0.50
CA LEU A 231 -6.70 10.20 -0.08
C LEU A 231 -6.51 10.48 1.43
N ILE A 232 -7.28 11.41 2.02
CA ILE A 232 -7.23 11.70 3.46
C ILE A 232 -7.72 10.51 4.29
N ASN A 233 -8.65 9.71 3.78
CA ASN A 233 -9.17 8.54 4.47
C ASN A 233 -8.08 7.47 4.56
N GLU A 234 -7.37 7.18 3.46
CA GLU A 234 -6.22 6.28 3.47
C GLU A 234 -5.15 6.75 4.46
N SER A 235 -4.88 8.06 4.48
CA SER A 235 -3.97 8.68 5.42
C SER A 235 -4.43 8.51 6.88
N CYS A 236 -5.72 8.68 7.15
CA CYS A 236 -6.32 8.47 8.47
C CYS A 236 -6.26 7.00 8.90
N ILE A 237 -6.55 6.05 8.01
CA ILE A 237 -6.44 4.61 8.24
C ILE A 237 -5.01 4.26 8.67
N HIS A 238 -4.02 4.67 7.87
CA HIS A 238 -2.62 4.44 8.16
C HIS A 238 -2.20 5.06 9.50
N THR A 239 -2.57 6.32 9.71
CA THR A 239 -2.26 7.10 10.92
C THR A 239 -2.86 6.48 12.18
N LEU A 240 -4.12 6.05 12.13
CA LEU A 240 -4.80 5.38 13.25
C LEU A 240 -4.12 4.04 13.57
N GLY A 241 -3.67 3.31 12.55
CA GLY A 241 -2.84 2.12 12.70
C GLY A 241 -1.49 2.38 13.37
N GLU A 242 -0.78 3.44 12.96
CA GLU A 242 0.50 3.85 13.54
C GLU A 242 0.38 4.28 15.01
N ILE A 243 -0.68 5.02 15.35
CA ILE A 243 -1.02 5.39 16.74
C ILE A 243 -1.29 4.11 17.54
N GLY A 244 -2.17 3.26 17.02
CA GLY A 244 -2.36 1.87 17.44
C GLY A 244 -2.68 1.68 18.93
N THR A 245 -3.28 2.66 19.60
CA THR A 245 -3.62 2.56 21.03
C THR A 245 -4.93 1.76 21.25
N PRO A 246 -5.20 1.27 22.48
CA PRO A 246 -6.49 0.66 22.79
C PRO A 246 -7.69 1.58 22.50
N GLU A 247 -7.52 2.90 22.66
CA GLU A 247 -8.55 3.90 22.36
C GLU A 247 -8.98 3.90 20.89
N VAL A 248 -8.06 3.67 19.95
CA VAL A 248 -8.38 3.50 18.51
C VAL A 248 -9.33 2.33 18.34
N VAL A 249 -8.99 1.18 18.91
CA VAL A 249 -9.76 -0.06 18.79
C VAL A 249 -11.12 0.03 19.49
N GLU A 250 -11.18 0.66 20.67
CA GLU A 250 -12.44 0.93 21.35
C GLU A 250 -13.37 1.84 20.53
N THR A 251 -12.80 2.84 19.85
CA THR A 251 -13.55 3.76 19.00
C THR A 251 -14.11 3.05 17.77
N ILE A 252 -13.33 2.18 17.12
CA ILE A 252 -13.82 1.28 16.06
C ILE A 252 -15.03 0.50 16.56
N GLY A 253 -14.92 -0.15 17.72
CA GLY A 253 -16.02 -0.95 18.29
C GLY A 253 -17.30 -0.16 18.56
N LYS A 254 -17.20 1.16 18.81
CA LYS A 254 -18.35 2.06 19.01
C LYS A 254 -18.97 2.51 17.68
N LEU A 255 -18.14 2.83 16.67
CA LEU A 255 -18.59 3.34 15.38
C LEU A 255 -19.08 2.24 14.43
N TYR A 256 -18.54 1.03 14.55
CA TYR A 256 -18.83 -0.10 13.65
C TYR A 256 -20.32 -0.33 13.34
N PRO A 257 -21.25 -0.31 14.31
CA PRO A 257 -22.66 -0.57 14.03
C PRO A 257 -23.36 0.55 13.22
N ALA A 258 -22.85 1.78 13.30
CA ALA A 258 -23.50 2.96 12.71
C ALA A 258 -22.93 3.35 11.34
N HIS A 259 -21.76 2.83 10.97
CA HIS A 259 -21.02 3.21 9.77
C HIS A 259 -20.70 1.97 8.95
N GLU A 260 -21.64 1.53 8.11
CA GLU A 260 -21.47 0.30 7.30
C GLU A 260 -20.50 0.51 6.15
N GLU A 261 -20.56 1.70 5.55
CA GLU A 261 -19.82 2.14 4.37
C GLU A 261 -18.30 2.20 4.55
N ILE A 262 -17.81 2.29 5.79
CA ILE A 262 -16.37 2.33 6.11
C ILE A 262 -15.90 1.14 6.96
N ARG A 263 -16.68 0.05 7.08
CA ARG A 263 -16.25 -1.11 7.89
C ARG A 263 -14.99 -1.78 7.34
N GLY A 264 -14.78 -1.74 6.02
CA GLY A 264 -13.52 -2.16 5.40
C GLY A 264 -12.31 -1.38 5.97
N PHE A 265 -12.43 -0.06 6.07
CA PHE A 265 -11.39 0.79 6.67
C PHE A 265 -11.10 0.45 8.13
N PHE A 266 -12.11 0.05 8.90
CA PHE A 266 -11.89 -0.44 10.26
C PHE A 266 -11.07 -1.74 10.30
N ALA A 267 -11.25 -2.64 9.34
CA ALA A 267 -10.43 -3.84 9.22
C ALA A 267 -8.97 -3.50 8.92
N ASP A 268 -8.72 -2.56 7.99
CA ASP A 268 -7.37 -2.09 7.65
C ASP A 268 -6.65 -1.44 8.85
N ILE A 269 -7.37 -0.66 9.66
CA ILE A 269 -6.83 -0.09 10.90
C ILE A 269 -6.44 -1.22 11.87
N LEU A 270 -7.31 -2.23 12.05
CA LEU A 270 -7.03 -3.36 12.95
C LEU A 270 -5.86 -4.21 12.47
N GLU A 271 -5.70 -4.38 11.16
CA GLU A 271 -4.57 -5.06 10.53
C GLU A 271 -3.22 -4.42 10.90
N ALA A 272 -3.19 -3.10 11.05
CA ALA A 272 -1.97 -2.37 11.38
C ALA A 272 -1.57 -2.44 12.87
N ILE A 273 -2.41 -3.03 13.74
CA ILE A 273 -2.24 -3.03 15.20
C ILE A 273 -1.96 -4.46 15.70
N PRO A 274 -0.69 -4.91 15.80
CA PRO A 274 -0.35 -6.31 16.09
C PRO A 274 -0.37 -6.61 17.60
N TYR A 275 -1.47 -6.27 18.27
CA TYR A 275 -1.65 -6.47 19.71
C TYR A 275 -2.94 -7.26 20.02
N PRO A 276 -2.97 -8.00 21.15
CA PRO A 276 -4.13 -8.83 21.50
C PRO A 276 -5.48 -8.11 21.54
N TYR A 277 -5.54 -6.83 21.92
CA TYR A 277 -6.82 -6.10 21.95
C TYR A 277 -7.39 -5.82 20.55
N ALA A 278 -6.55 -5.64 19.53
CA ALA A 278 -6.99 -5.49 18.15
C ALA A 278 -7.42 -6.84 17.57
N GLU A 279 -6.66 -7.91 17.84
CA GLU A 279 -7.04 -9.29 17.52
C GLU A 279 -8.41 -9.65 18.12
N ASP A 280 -8.63 -9.36 19.40
CA ASP A 280 -9.90 -9.61 20.09
C ASP A 280 -11.07 -8.85 19.47
N MET A 281 -10.83 -7.59 19.07
CA MET A 281 -11.85 -6.79 18.39
C MET A 281 -12.16 -7.35 17.01
N ALA A 282 -11.16 -7.66 16.18
CA ALA A 282 -11.37 -8.23 14.85
C ALA A 282 -12.12 -9.59 14.93
N ILE A 283 -11.76 -10.48 15.87
CA ILE A 283 -12.49 -11.73 16.12
C ILE A 283 -13.94 -11.48 16.55
N LYS A 284 -14.19 -10.44 17.36
CA LYS A 284 -15.55 -10.07 17.78
C LYS A 284 -16.38 -9.56 16.60
N LEU A 285 -15.79 -8.74 15.74
CA LEU A 285 -16.47 -8.12 14.60
C LEU A 285 -16.75 -9.14 13.50
N ILE A 286 -15.78 -9.98 13.13
CA ILE A 286 -15.94 -10.96 12.03
C ILE A 286 -17.06 -11.97 12.29
N LYS A 287 -17.32 -12.30 13.57
CA LYS A 287 -18.43 -13.18 13.98
C LYS A 287 -19.82 -12.55 13.82
N LYS A 288 -19.88 -11.22 13.78
CA LYS A 288 -21.13 -10.45 13.62
C LYS A 288 -21.30 -9.90 12.21
N GLU A 289 -20.23 -9.86 11.43
CA GLU A 289 -20.28 -9.33 10.08
C GLU A 289 -21.08 -10.24 9.15
N HIS A 290 -21.92 -9.62 8.33
CA HIS A 290 -22.76 -10.29 7.34
C HIS A 290 -22.31 -9.99 5.92
N ASP A 291 -21.76 -8.80 5.69
CA ASP A 291 -21.17 -8.43 4.40
C ASP A 291 -19.92 -9.27 4.10
N ILE A 292 -19.86 -9.85 2.90
CA ILE A 292 -18.81 -10.81 2.53
C ILE A 292 -17.47 -10.10 2.33
N GLU A 293 -17.46 -8.90 1.76
CA GLU A 293 -16.23 -8.15 1.50
C GLU A 293 -15.60 -7.67 2.81
N THR A 294 -16.39 -7.04 3.67
CA THR A 294 -15.96 -6.62 5.02
C THR A 294 -15.48 -7.81 5.85
N LYS A 295 -16.17 -8.95 5.78
CA LYS A 295 -15.74 -10.18 6.45
C LYS A 295 -14.39 -10.67 5.92
N THR A 296 -14.14 -10.50 4.62
CA THR A 296 -12.86 -10.85 3.97
C THR A 296 -11.74 -9.95 4.48
N PHE A 297 -11.95 -8.63 4.54
CA PHE A 297 -10.95 -7.71 5.10
C PHE A 297 -10.67 -7.99 6.59
N LEU A 298 -11.68 -8.29 7.40
CA LEU A 298 -11.47 -8.68 8.80
C LEU A 298 -10.71 -10.01 8.94
N ALA A 299 -10.97 -10.96 8.04
CA ALA A 299 -10.26 -12.24 7.99
C ALA A 299 -8.78 -12.01 7.65
N ASP A 300 -8.51 -11.13 6.69
CA ASP A 300 -7.16 -10.75 6.31
C ASP A 300 -6.41 -10.04 7.42
N ALA A 301 -7.07 -9.08 8.07
CA ALA A 301 -6.50 -8.35 9.19
C ALA A 301 -5.95 -9.29 10.27
N LEU A 302 -6.69 -10.38 10.54
CA LEU A 302 -6.28 -11.44 11.47
C LEU A 302 -5.10 -12.27 10.95
N CYS A 303 -5.06 -12.61 9.66
CA CYS A 303 -3.92 -13.30 9.05
C CYS A 303 -2.64 -12.44 9.10
N SER A 304 -2.74 -11.16 8.74
CA SER A 304 -1.63 -10.22 8.69
C SER A 304 -0.98 -9.93 10.05
N ILE A 305 -1.74 -9.99 11.15
CA ILE A 305 -1.19 -9.91 12.51
C ILE A 305 -0.78 -11.29 13.09
N PHE A 306 -0.78 -12.34 12.27
CA PHE A 306 -0.45 -13.72 12.62
C PHE A 306 -1.31 -14.26 13.79
N SER A 307 -2.61 -13.98 13.77
CA SER A 307 -3.57 -14.42 14.79
C SER A 307 -3.83 -15.92 14.70
N ILE A 308 -3.15 -16.73 15.53
CA ILE A 308 -3.50 -18.15 15.67
C ILE A 308 -4.81 -18.35 16.42
N LYS A 309 -5.24 -17.37 17.22
CA LYS A 309 -6.48 -17.45 18.00
C LYS A 309 -7.71 -17.45 17.11
N SER A 310 -7.64 -16.84 15.93
CA SER A 310 -8.73 -16.77 14.97
C SER A 310 -8.80 -17.99 14.03
N SER A 311 -7.84 -18.91 14.10
CA SER A 311 -7.66 -19.96 13.09
C SER A 311 -8.91 -20.81 12.82
N ASP A 312 -9.64 -21.18 13.87
CA ASP A 312 -10.86 -22.00 13.73
C ASP A 312 -11.97 -21.21 13.01
N VAL A 313 -12.09 -19.91 13.29
CA VAL A 313 -13.06 -19.03 12.63
C VAL A 313 -12.70 -18.88 11.15
N LEU A 314 -11.41 -18.71 10.83
CA LEU A 314 -10.93 -18.56 9.46
C LEU A 314 -11.10 -19.85 8.63
N ILE A 315 -10.79 -21.01 9.21
CA ILE A 315 -11.04 -22.31 8.57
C ILE A 315 -12.54 -22.49 8.26
N ASP A 316 -13.40 -22.11 9.20
CA ASP A 316 -14.84 -22.17 9.01
C ASP A 316 -15.32 -21.26 7.88
N ILE A 317 -14.77 -20.05 7.78
CA ILE A 317 -15.07 -19.10 6.69
C ILE A 317 -14.64 -19.68 5.34
N ILE A 318 -13.45 -20.28 5.24
CA ILE A 318 -12.95 -20.92 4.01
C ILE A 318 -13.86 -22.08 3.61
N ARG A 319 -14.16 -22.99 4.53
CA ARG A 319 -15.02 -24.17 4.27
C ARG A 319 -16.42 -23.78 3.83
N LYS A 320 -16.98 -22.74 4.44
CA LYS A 320 -18.33 -22.25 4.13
C LYS A 320 -18.35 -21.29 2.94
N LYS A 321 -17.20 -21.00 2.31
CA LYS A 321 -17.09 -20.06 1.19
C LYS A 321 -17.69 -18.68 1.55
N GLN A 322 -17.38 -18.18 2.76
CA GLN A 322 -17.92 -16.93 3.31
C GLN A 322 -16.93 -15.76 3.23
N TYR A 323 -16.17 -15.69 2.14
CA TYR A 323 -15.22 -14.62 1.83
C TYR A 323 -15.28 -14.33 0.32
N ASN A 324 -14.74 -13.20 -0.13
CA ASN A 324 -14.67 -12.86 -1.55
C ASN A 324 -13.28 -13.28 -2.10
N PRO A 325 -13.20 -14.31 -2.95
CA PRO A 325 -11.93 -14.81 -3.47
C PRO A 325 -11.29 -13.88 -4.51
N ILE A 326 -12.06 -12.93 -5.09
CA ILE A 326 -11.54 -11.89 -5.99
C ILE A 326 -10.65 -10.92 -5.20
N LEU A 327 -11.05 -10.58 -3.97
CA LEU A 327 -10.29 -9.66 -3.13
C LEU A 327 -8.98 -10.31 -2.67
N MET A 328 -9.02 -11.59 -2.26
CA MET A 328 -7.83 -12.32 -1.81
C MET A 328 -8.07 -13.82 -1.65
N SER A 329 -6.97 -14.59 -1.69
CA SER A 329 -6.94 -16.00 -1.29
C SER A 329 -6.74 -16.13 0.22
N LEU A 330 -7.84 -16.28 0.97
CA LEU A 330 -7.79 -16.36 2.43
C LEU A 330 -6.95 -17.54 2.94
N LEU A 331 -6.93 -18.67 2.20
CA LEU A 331 -6.10 -19.81 2.57
C LEU A 331 -4.61 -19.50 2.42
N ASP A 332 -4.21 -18.78 1.37
CA ASP A 332 -2.80 -18.41 1.16
C ASP A 332 -2.29 -17.46 2.24
N ASN A 333 -3.18 -16.63 2.81
CA ASN A 333 -2.86 -15.76 3.94
C ASN A 333 -2.89 -16.51 5.29
N LEU A 334 -3.68 -17.60 5.40
CA LEU A 334 -3.77 -18.40 6.63
C LEU A 334 -2.58 -19.37 6.81
N VAL A 335 -2.05 -19.93 5.72
CA VAL A 335 -0.90 -20.87 5.79
C VAL A 335 0.29 -20.27 6.55
N PRO A 336 0.76 -19.04 6.24
CA PRO A 336 1.83 -18.37 6.99
C PRO A 336 1.57 -18.23 8.48
N VAL A 337 0.31 -18.05 8.89
CA VAL A 337 -0.05 -17.97 10.32
C VAL A 337 0.31 -19.27 11.03
N TYR A 338 -0.08 -20.42 10.47
CA TYR A 338 0.22 -21.72 11.06
C TYR A 338 1.73 -21.99 11.12
N VAL A 339 2.44 -21.72 10.03
CA VAL A 339 3.90 -21.91 9.95
C VAL A 339 4.65 -21.02 10.94
N TYR A 340 4.24 -19.75 11.08
CA TYR A 340 4.80 -18.84 12.06
C TYR A 340 4.70 -19.38 13.49
N HIS A 341 3.57 -19.99 13.85
CA HIS A 341 3.33 -20.60 15.16
C HIS A 341 3.86 -22.04 15.30
N GLY A 342 4.56 -22.58 14.29
CA GLY A 342 5.08 -23.94 14.31
C GLY A 342 3.98 -25.01 14.34
N LYS A 343 2.81 -24.70 13.77
CA LYS A 343 1.63 -25.57 13.71
C LYS A 343 1.37 -26.02 12.28
N THR A 344 0.61 -27.10 12.16
CA THR A 344 0.14 -27.63 10.87
C THR A 344 -1.36 -27.43 10.72
N ILE A 345 -1.82 -27.10 9.52
CA ILE A 345 -3.25 -27.09 9.19
C ILE A 345 -3.69 -28.53 8.94
N HIS A 346 -4.56 -29.06 9.80
CA HIS A 346 -5.18 -30.35 9.56
C HIS A 346 -6.07 -30.27 8.31
N ASN A 347 -5.94 -31.26 7.42
CA ASN A 347 -6.63 -31.33 6.14
C ASN A 347 -6.30 -30.16 5.18
N LEU A 348 -5.06 -29.67 5.16
CA LEU A 348 -4.65 -28.61 4.22
C LEU A 348 -5.04 -28.93 2.76
N ALA A 349 -4.78 -30.15 2.29
CA ALA A 349 -5.13 -30.56 0.92
C ALA A 349 -6.65 -30.47 0.62
N GLU A 350 -7.50 -30.70 1.62
CA GLU A 350 -8.95 -30.53 1.49
C GLU A 350 -9.30 -29.05 1.35
N LEU A 351 -8.71 -28.19 2.18
CA LEU A 351 -8.91 -26.75 2.13
C LEU A 351 -8.38 -26.13 0.83
N GLU A 352 -7.23 -26.59 0.34
CA GLU A 352 -6.67 -26.17 -0.95
C GLU A 352 -7.61 -26.52 -2.09
N LYS A 353 -8.22 -27.72 -2.05
CA LYS A 353 -9.24 -28.10 -3.02
C LYS A 353 -10.47 -27.20 -2.95
N ILE A 354 -11.01 -26.94 -1.75
CA ILE A 354 -12.18 -26.07 -1.56
C ILE A 354 -11.89 -24.65 -2.05
N SER A 355 -10.74 -24.09 -1.66
CA SER A 355 -10.34 -22.72 -2.04
C SER A 355 -10.14 -22.61 -3.54
N LYS A 356 -9.49 -23.60 -4.17
CA LYS A 356 -9.33 -23.63 -5.62
C LYS A 356 -10.66 -23.72 -6.36
N GLU A 357 -11.54 -24.65 -5.96
CA GLU A 357 -12.88 -24.77 -6.56
C GLU A 357 -13.68 -23.47 -6.41
N TYR A 358 -13.53 -22.79 -5.27
CA TYR A 358 -14.20 -21.51 -5.05
C TYR A 358 -13.65 -20.37 -5.92
N ASN A 359 -12.34 -20.27 -6.07
CA ASN A 359 -11.72 -19.29 -6.97
C ASN A 359 -12.13 -19.56 -8.42
N ASP A 360 -12.12 -20.83 -8.85
CA ASP A 360 -12.52 -21.23 -10.20
C ASP A 360 -14.00 -20.88 -10.50
N GLU A 361 -14.89 -20.93 -9.49
CA GLU A 361 -16.30 -20.51 -9.61
C GLU A 361 -16.44 -19.00 -9.90
N PHE A 362 -15.57 -18.16 -9.32
CA PHE A 362 -15.57 -16.70 -9.50
C PHE A 362 -14.87 -16.24 -10.77
N ASP A 363 -13.83 -16.96 -11.19
CA ASP A 363 -13.10 -16.71 -12.43
C ASP A 363 -13.92 -17.10 -13.68
N SER A 364 -14.84 -18.04 -13.56
CA SER A 364 -15.58 -18.60 -14.70
C SER A 364 -16.48 -17.61 -15.48
N PRO A 365 -17.16 -16.61 -14.88
CA PRO A 365 -18.07 -15.74 -15.61
C PRO A 365 -17.40 -14.55 -16.32
N ASP A 366 -16.17 -14.17 -15.96
CA ASP A 366 -15.53 -12.97 -16.50
C ASP A 366 -15.08 -13.17 -17.97
N PRO A 367 -15.66 -12.43 -18.94
CA PRO A 367 -15.26 -12.52 -20.34
C PRO A 367 -13.76 -12.26 -20.58
N PHE A 368 -13.13 -11.38 -19.78
CA PHE A 368 -11.70 -11.10 -19.88
C PHE A 368 -10.88 -12.28 -19.37
N TYR A 369 -11.28 -12.90 -18.27
CA TYR A 369 -10.64 -14.10 -17.77
C TYR A 369 -10.73 -15.25 -18.80
N GLN A 370 -11.91 -15.45 -19.39
CA GLN A 370 -12.09 -16.45 -20.45
C GLN A 370 -11.20 -16.17 -21.66
N MET A 371 -11.07 -14.91 -22.07
CA MET A 371 -10.17 -14.50 -23.16
C MET A 371 -8.70 -14.80 -22.83
N ILE A 372 -8.22 -14.44 -21.63
CA ILE A 372 -6.84 -14.70 -21.19
C ILE A 372 -6.57 -16.21 -21.12
N LYS A 373 -7.51 -16.99 -20.57
CA LYS A 373 -7.43 -18.45 -20.49
C LYS A 373 -7.32 -19.08 -21.89
N GLN A 374 -8.13 -18.63 -22.84
CA GLN A 374 -8.06 -19.08 -24.23
C GLN A 374 -6.72 -18.72 -24.89
N ARG A 375 -6.20 -17.51 -24.68
CA ARG A 375 -4.87 -17.09 -25.19
C ARG A 375 -3.75 -17.96 -24.62
N ARG A 376 -3.75 -18.21 -23.30
CA ARG A 376 -2.76 -19.09 -22.64
C ARG A 376 -2.83 -20.54 -23.15
N ALA A 377 -4.04 -21.07 -23.38
CA ALA A 377 -4.22 -22.40 -23.94
C ALA A 377 -3.68 -22.50 -25.37
N ARG A 378 -3.92 -21.49 -26.22
CA ARG A 378 -3.37 -21.40 -27.58
C ARG A 378 -1.84 -21.29 -27.60
N ALA A 379 -1.26 -20.49 -26.71
CA ALA A 379 0.20 -20.35 -26.58
C ALA A 379 0.87 -21.67 -26.16
N LYS A 380 0.27 -22.41 -25.21
CA LYS A 380 0.74 -23.75 -24.83
C LYS A 380 0.66 -24.73 -25.99
N LEU A 381 -0.40 -24.71 -26.80
CA LEU A 381 -0.50 -25.56 -27.99
C LEU A 381 0.56 -25.22 -29.05
N LYS A 382 0.87 -23.94 -29.26
CA LYS A 382 1.93 -23.52 -30.19
C LYS A 382 3.34 -23.90 -29.73
N SER A 383 3.60 -23.96 -28.42
CA SER A 383 4.90 -24.43 -27.89
C SER A 383 5.18 -25.93 -28.08
N TRP A 384 4.22 -26.69 -28.64
CA TRP A 384 4.35 -28.10 -28.98
C TRP A 384 4.29 -28.37 -30.51
N GLY A 385 4.20 -27.33 -31.34
CA GLY A 385 4.28 -27.42 -32.80
C GLY A 385 5.71 -27.22 -33.29
N ASP A 386 6.08 -27.93 -34.36
CA ASP A 386 7.40 -27.86 -34.98
C ASP A 386 7.78 -26.40 -35.31
N PRO A 387 9.01 -25.94 -35.01
CA PRO A 387 9.42 -24.54 -35.21
C PRO A 387 9.42 -24.04 -36.67
N ASP A 388 9.20 -24.92 -37.64
CA ASP A 388 9.43 -24.63 -39.07
C ASP A 388 8.22 -24.05 -39.83
N ASP A 389 7.07 -23.81 -39.18
CA ASP A 389 5.83 -23.29 -39.82
C ASP A 389 5.51 -21.82 -39.47
N PHE A 390 6.52 -20.98 -39.22
CA PHE A 390 6.34 -19.55 -38.96
C PHE A 390 6.66 -18.69 -40.19
N ASP A 391 5.72 -18.58 -41.15
CA ASP A 391 5.86 -17.60 -42.25
C ASP A 391 4.60 -16.80 -42.61
N ASP A 392 3.41 -17.04 -42.04
CA ASP A 392 2.21 -16.27 -42.43
C ASP A 392 1.35 -15.84 -41.23
N TYR A 393 1.55 -14.61 -40.72
CA TYR A 393 0.53 -13.90 -39.94
C TYR A 393 0.66 -12.37 -40.12
N GLU A 394 0.01 -11.85 -41.16
CA GLU A 394 -0.22 -10.42 -41.42
C GLU A 394 -1.66 -9.95 -41.06
N ASP A 395 -2.42 -10.69 -40.24
CA ASP A 395 -3.77 -10.26 -39.86
C ASP A 395 -3.80 -9.61 -38.47
N ASP A 396 -3.74 -8.26 -38.46
CA ASP A 396 -4.02 -7.42 -37.30
C ASP A 396 -5.55 -7.29 -37.11
N PRO A 397 -6.14 -7.80 -36.00
CA PRO A 397 -7.58 -7.78 -35.78
C PRO A 397 -8.15 -6.40 -35.39
N TYR A 398 -7.39 -5.30 -35.49
CA TYR A 398 -7.81 -3.96 -35.10
C TYR A 398 -8.31 -3.05 -36.25
N GLU A 399 -8.30 -3.47 -37.52
CA GLU A 399 -8.74 -2.60 -38.63
C GLU A 399 -10.27 -2.42 -38.78
N ASP A 400 -11.12 -3.22 -38.12
CA ASP A 400 -12.58 -3.20 -38.36
C ASP A 400 -13.42 -2.26 -37.47
N ILE A 401 -12.80 -1.42 -36.62
CA ILE A 401 -13.56 -0.58 -35.66
C ILE A 401 -13.84 0.86 -36.17
N GLU A 402 -13.21 1.32 -37.27
CA GLU A 402 -13.34 2.71 -37.73
C GLU A 402 -14.53 3.03 -38.64
N ASN A 403 -15.42 2.07 -38.98
CA ASN A 403 -16.52 2.30 -39.94
C ASN A 403 -17.93 2.05 -39.38
N GLN A 404 -18.30 2.68 -38.26
CA GLN A 404 -19.71 2.85 -37.87
C GLN A 404 -20.06 4.32 -37.63
N GLU A 405 -20.34 5.03 -38.73
CA GLU A 405 -21.07 6.29 -38.70
C GLU A 405 -22.56 6.04 -38.44
N GLY A 406 -23.10 6.67 -37.39
CA GLY A 406 -24.47 7.22 -37.40
C GLY A 406 -25.60 6.37 -36.85
N GLU A 407 -25.95 6.59 -35.58
CA GLU A 407 -27.36 6.72 -35.16
C GLU A 407 -27.44 7.59 -33.89
N ILE A 408 -27.90 8.84 -34.06
CA ILE A 408 -28.21 9.75 -32.96
C ILE A 408 -29.55 9.34 -32.38
N ILE A 409 -29.54 8.71 -31.19
CA ILE A 409 -30.74 8.44 -30.41
C ILE A 409 -31.06 9.69 -29.58
N GLU A 410 -32.10 10.42 -29.97
CA GLU A 410 -32.68 11.50 -29.16
C GLU A 410 -33.45 10.92 -27.96
N PHE A 411 -33.03 11.26 -26.74
CA PHE A 411 -33.79 10.96 -25.53
C PHE A 411 -34.67 12.14 -25.12
N PRO A 412 -35.99 11.95 -24.88
CA PRO A 412 -36.85 13.03 -24.43
C PRO A 412 -36.78 13.23 -22.91
N GLY A 413 -36.43 14.46 -22.52
CA GLY A 413 -37.08 15.21 -21.46
C GLY A 413 -36.98 14.72 -20.01
N LYS A 414 -36.05 15.32 -19.25
CA LYS A 414 -36.32 15.70 -17.85
C LYS A 414 -35.80 17.10 -17.57
N THR A 415 -36.73 17.98 -17.22
CA THR A 415 -36.50 19.33 -16.72
C THR A 415 -35.90 19.28 -15.32
N ASN A 416 -34.83 20.05 -15.07
CA ASN A 416 -34.57 20.55 -13.73
C ASN A 416 -33.91 21.94 -13.79
N PRO A 417 -34.37 22.94 -13.01
CA PRO A 417 -33.88 24.30 -13.09
C PRO A 417 -32.84 24.63 -12.00
N ARG A 418 -32.08 25.70 -12.27
CA ARG A 418 -31.22 26.50 -11.35
C ARG A 418 -29.76 26.02 -11.20
N SER A 419 -28.83 26.80 -11.74
CA SER A 419 -28.21 27.90 -10.97
C SER A 419 -27.35 28.79 -11.87
N SER A 420 -27.51 30.09 -11.67
CA SER A 420 -26.92 31.19 -12.43
C SER A 420 -25.47 31.44 -12.00
N LYS A 421 -24.50 31.14 -12.87
CA LYS A 421 -23.12 31.63 -12.75
C LYS A 421 -23.05 33.11 -13.18
N LYS A 422 -22.94 34.02 -12.21
CA LYS A 422 -22.56 35.43 -12.43
C LYS A 422 -21.08 35.49 -12.79
N ARG A 423 -20.80 35.87 -14.04
CA ARG A 423 -19.48 36.20 -14.58
C ARG A 423 -19.01 37.53 -13.99
N ILE A 424 -17.98 37.53 -13.15
CA ILE A 424 -17.26 38.74 -12.75
C ILE A 424 -16.21 39.04 -13.83
N LYS A 425 -16.40 40.14 -14.56
CA LYS A 425 -15.41 40.70 -15.49
C LYS A 425 -14.42 41.55 -14.69
N ASN A 426 -13.17 41.11 -14.56
CA ASN A 426 -12.07 41.97 -14.12
C ASN A 426 -11.64 42.91 -15.24
N LYS A 427 -11.86 44.22 -15.03
CA LYS A 427 -11.29 45.30 -15.85
C LYS A 427 -9.84 45.51 -15.42
N ARG A 428 -8.88 45.18 -16.29
CA ARG A 428 -7.52 45.72 -16.26
C ARG A 428 -7.57 47.23 -16.52
N LYS A 429 -7.08 48.02 -15.57
CA LYS A 429 -6.68 49.43 -15.79
C LYS A 429 -5.20 49.45 -16.14
N LYS A 430 -4.89 50.21 -17.20
CA LYS A 430 -3.56 50.59 -17.65
C LYS A 430 -2.82 51.40 -16.56
N GLN A 431 -1.54 51.10 -16.38
CA GLN A 431 -0.46 52.07 -16.46
C GLN A 431 0.64 51.46 -17.32
#